data_AF-A0A7V7PP67-F1
#
_entry.id   AF-A0A7V7PP67-F1
#
_cell.length_a   1.000
_cell.length_b   1.000
_cell.length_c   1.000
_cell.angle_alpha   90.00
_cell.angle_beta   90.00
_cell.angle_gamma   90.00
#
_symmetry.space_group_name_H-M   'P 1'
#
loop_
_entity.id
_entity.type
_entity.pdbx_description
1 polymer ?
#
loop_
_entity_poly.entity_id
_entity_poly.type
_entity_poly.pdbx_seq_one_letter_code
_entity_poly.pdbx_strand_id
1 'polypeptide(L)'
;MSRVAEFSKEALYDSDFYAWTQQQAELLRKLRTTGTQFPENIDLDHVAEEIEDMGKSQLDSVESQIENIFVHVLKSVSVPDAAPARKWHSEADRFSTDLLRRFTNAMRQRLDLDRTWRLAVRRARVDLNAYEDRLIDHLPRQCPFDLRELVDEDFDFAALVAKLRLITG
;
A
#
# COMPACT_ATOMS: atom_id res chain seq x y z
N MET A 1 17.41 -2.17 27.74
CA MET A 1 16.10 -1.59 28.12
C MET A 1 15.72 -0.53 27.09
N SER A 2 15.19 -0.97 25.95
CA SER A 2 14.82 -0.04 24.86
C SER A 2 13.52 0.67 25.24
N ARG A 3 13.61 1.98 25.46
CA ARG A 3 12.47 2.86 25.68
C ARG A 3 11.84 3.08 24.32
N VAL A 4 10.84 2.27 23.97
CA VAL A 4 9.92 2.62 22.88
C VAL A 4 9.34 3.98 23.28
N ALA A 5 9.53 4.99 22.45
CA ALA A 5 9.00 6.32 22.71
C ALA A 5 7.49 6.19 22.94
N GLU A 6 7.03 6.42 24.16
CA GLU A 6 5.61 6.60 24.47
C GLU A 6 5.18 7.90 23.79
N PHE A 7 4.76 7.80 22.53
CA PHE A 7 3.99 8.86 21.90
C PHE A 7 2.65 8.97 22.63
N SER A 8 2.19 10.20 22.89
CA SER A 8 0.83 10.38 23.39
C SER A 8 -0.16 9.81 22.37
N LYS A 9 -1.33 9.38 22.83
CA LYS A 9 -2.38 8.83 21.96
C LYS A 9 -2.73 9.77 20.81
N GLU A 10 -2.67 11.09 21.05
CA GLU A 10 -2.88 12.14 20.03
C GLU A 10 -1.73 12.16 19.02
N ALA A 11 -0.48 12.12 19.49
CA ALA A 11 0.68 12.07 18.59
C ALA A 11 0.69 10.80 17.71
N LEU A 12 0.28 9.65 18.25
CA LEU A 12 0.17 8.41 17.48
C LEU A 12 -0.98 8.46 16.47
N TYR A 13 -2.12 9.05 16.84
CA TYR A 13 -3.25 9.24 15.93
C TYR A 13 -2.85 10.06 14.71
N ASP A 14 -2.15 11.19 14.92
CA ASP A 14 -1.77 12.11 13.85
C ASP A 14 -0.61 11.59 12.99
N SER A 15 0.35 10.87 13.59
CA SER A 15 1.57 10.45 12.89
C SER A 15 1.57 9.01 12.39
N ASP A 16 0.82 8.10 13.02
CA ASP A 16 0.71 6.70 12.63
C ASP A 16 -0.69 6.17 12.92
N PHE A 17 -1.67 6.69 12.18
CA PHE A 17 -3.08 6.33 12.32
C PHE A 17 -3.29 4.81 12.26
N TYR A 18 -2.54 4.09 11.42
CA TYR A 18 -2.60 2.63 11.37
C TYR A 18 -2.19 2.01 12.71
N ALA A 19 -1.00 2.32 13.24
CA ALA A 19 -0.58 1.81 14.55
C ALA A 19 -1.59 2.18 15.66
N TRP A 20 -2.13 3.40 15.61
CA TRP A 20 -3.15 3.86 16.54
C TRP A 20 -4.40 2.97 16.50
N THR A 21 -4.95 2.67 15.33
CA THR A 21 -6.15 1.81 15.22
C THR A 21 -5.92 0.43 15.84
N GLN A 22 -4.77 -0.19 15.56
CA GLN A 22 -4.44 -1.51 16.09
C GLN A 22 -4.32 -1.48 17.62
N GLN A 23 -3.66 -0.45 18.15
CA GLN A 23 -3.50 -0.26 19.58
C GLN A 23 -4.84 -0.03 20.28
N GLN A 24 -5.71 0.83 19.74
CA GLN A 24 -7.00 1.14 20.36
C GLN A 24 -7.94 -0.07 20.34
N ALA A 25 -8.00 -0.82 19.24
CA ALA A 25 -8.78 -2.05 19.17
C ALA A 25 -8.34 -3.06 20.24
N GLU A 26 -7.03 -3.23 20.44
CA GLU A 26 -6.50 -4.11 21.47
C GLU A 26 -6.84 -3.62 22.90
N LEU A 27 -6.71 -2.32 23.15
CA LEU A 27 -7.03 -1.74 24.45
C LEU A 27 -8.52 -1.89 24.80
N LEU A 28 -9.43 -1.65 23.84
CA LEU A 28 -10.87 -1.81 24.04
C LEU A 28 -11.23 -3.26 24.40
N ARG A 29 -10.64 -4.24 23.71
CA ARG A 29 -10.84 -5.67 24.03
C ARG A 29 -10.33 -6.02 25.44
N LYS A 30 -9.21 -5.42 25.87
CA LYS A 30 -8.64 -5.63 27.21
C LYS A 30 -9.50 -5.03 28.32
N LEU A 31 -10.12 -3.87 28.10
CA LEU A 31 -10.96 -3.19 29.09
C LEU A 31 -12.13 -4.04 29.61
N ARG A 32 -12.62 -4.99 28.81
CA ARG A 32 -13.63 -5.96 29.25
C ARG A 32 -13.17 -6.80 30.45
N THR A 33 -11.87 -7.05 30.57
CA THR A 33 -11.28 -7.93 31.58
C THR A 33 -10.75 -7.20 32.80
N THR A 34 -10.71 -5.86 32.78
CA THR A 34 -10.07 -5.04 33.83
C THR A 34 -10.99 -4.70 35.00
N GLY A 35 -12.21 -5.23 35.04
CA GLY A 35 -13.20 -4.92 36.07
C GLY A 35 -13.73 -3.49 36.02
N THR A 36 -13.43 -2.76 34.93
CA THR A 36 -13.92 -1.41 34.70
C THR A 36 -15.41 -1.44 34.38
N GLN A 37 -16.19 -0.60 35.07
CA GLN A 37 -17.63 -0.55 34.87
C GLN A 37 -17.97 0.39 33.71
N PHE A 38 -18.67 -0.15 32.71
CA PHE A 38 -19.16 0.57 31.55
C PHE A 38 -20.70 0.55 31.53
N PRO A 39 -21.36 1.50 30.84
CA PRO A 39 -22.78 1.39 30.54
C PRO A 39 -23.12 0.04 29.86
N GLU A 40 -24.22 -0.61 30.24
CA GLU A 40 -24.57 -1.96 29.76
C GLU A 40 -24.73 -2.07 28.23
N ASN A 41 -24.98 -0.96 27.56
CA ASN A 41 -25.27 -0.90 26.12
C ASN A 41 -24.05 -0.54 25.24
N ILE A 42 -22.85 -0.37 25.81
CA ILE A 42 -21.65 -0.13 25.01
C ILE A 42 -21.07 -1.45 24.51
N ASP A 43 -21.05 -1.59 23.19
CA ASP A 43 -20.51 -2.78 22.53
C ASP A 43 -19.02 -2.60 22.22
N LEU A 44 -18.18 -2.86 23.21
CA LEU A 44 -16.73 -2.69 23.08
C LEU A 44 -16.11 -3.62 22.03
N ASP A 45 -16.72 -4.78 21.77
CA ASP A 45 -16.19 -5.77 20.83
C ASP A 45 -16.38 -5.26 19.39
N HIS A 46 -17.59 -4.82 19.02
CA HIS A 46 -17.82 -4.26 17.69
C HIS A 46 -17.12 -2.90 17.49
N VAL A 47 -17.05 -2.04 18.52
CA VAL A 47 -16.30 -0.77 18.41
C VAL A 47 -14.81 -1.02 18.18
N ALA A 48 -14.23 -2.02 18.85
CA ALA A 48 -12.84 -2.41 18.62
C ALA A 48 -12.63 -2.95 17.20
N GLU A 49 -13.57 -3.75 16.68
CA GLU A 49 -13.54 -4.27 15.32
C GLU A 49 -13.58 -3.15 14.27
N GLU A 50 -14.53 -2.22 14.37
CA GLU A 50 -14.65 -1.10 13.44
C GLU A 50 -13.38 -0.24 13.41
N ILE A 51 -12.78 0.04 14.57
CA ILE A 51 -11.51 0.78 14.64
C ILE A 51 -10.38 -0.01 13.97
N GLU A 52 -10.28 -1.32 14.22
CA GLU A 52 -9.27 -2.17 13.57
C GLU A 52 -9.45 -2.20 12.04
N ASP A 53 -10.69 -2.27 11.58
CA ASP A 53 -11.06 -2.30 10.17
C ASP A 53 -10.78 -0.99 9.45
N MET A 54 -10.91 0.16 10.13
CA MET A 54 -10.41 1.44 9.60
C MET A 54 -8.91 1.38 9.30
N GLY A 55 -8.13 0.71 10.17
CA GLY A 55 -6.71 0.47 9.96
C GLY A 55 -6.44 -0.45 8.77
N LYS A 56 -7.17 -1.56 8.67
CA LYS A 56 -7.07 -2.49 7.54
C LYS A 56 -7.39 -1.79 6.21
N SER A 57 -8.43 -0.97 6.17
CA SER A 57 -8.80 -0.20 4.97
C SER A 57 -7.71 0.78 4.52
N GLN A 58 -6.98 1.41 5.46
CA GLN A 58 -5.82 2.24 5.11
C GLN A 58 -4.68 1.43 4.52
N LEU A 59 -4.39 0.25 5.09
CA LEU A 59 -3.39 -0.68 4.54
C LEU A 59 -3.78 -1.15 3.13
N ASP A 60 -5.02 -1.55 2.93
CA ASP A 60 -5.54 -1.96 1.62
C ASP A 60 -5.45 -0.83 0.60
N SER A 61 -5.68 0.42 1.03
CA SER A 61 -5.50 1.60 0.18
C SER A 61 -4.05 1.78 -0.25
N VAL A 62 -3.09 1.62 0.67
CA VAL A 62 -1.65 1.65 0.39
C VAL A 62 -1.26 0.55 -0.60
N GLU A 63 -1.71 -0.69 -0.38
CA GLU A 63 -1.48 -1.80 -1.31
C GLU A 63 -2.05 -1.51 -2.71
N SER A 64 -3.25 -0.91 -2.77
CA SER A 64 -3.90 -0.54 -4.03
C SER A 64 -3.12 0.53 -4.79
N GLN A 65 -2.55 1.52 -4.12
CA GLN A 65 -1.70 2.52 -4.79
C GLN A 65 -0.44 1.88 -5.38
N ILE A 66 0.21 0.99 -4.63
CA ILE A 66 1.38 0.24 -5.09
C ILE A 66 1.02 -0.62 -6.30
N GLU A 67 -0.11 -1.34 -6.26
CA GLU A 67 -0.59 -2.14 -7.39
C GLU A 67 -0.78 -1.27 -8.64
N ASN A 68 -1.42 -0.11 -8.49
CA ASN A 68 -1.67 0.80 -9.61
C ASN A 68 -0.36 1.33 -10.23
N ILE A 69 0.64 1.68 -9.41
CA ILE A 69 1.98 2.05 -9.89
C ILE A 69 2.57 0.91 -10.72
N PHE A 70 2.57 -0.32 -10.19
CA PHE A 70 3.10 -1.49 -10.89
C PHE A 70 2.36 -1.75 -12.22
N VAL A 71 1.04 -1.62 -12.26
CA VAL A 71 0.26 -1.75 -13.49
C VAL A 71 0.73 -0.76 -14.55
N HIS A 72 0.96 0.50 -14.18
CA HIS A 72 1.46 1.50 -15.12
C HIS A 72 2.90 1.24 -15.57
N VAL A 73 3.78 0.78 -14.68
CA VAL A 73 5.14 0.36 -15.06
C VAL A 73 5.08 -0.77 -16.09
N LEU A 74 4.29 -1.82 -15.82
CA LEU A 74 4.11 -2.97 -16.70
C LEU A 74 3.58 -2.57 -18.09
N LYS A 75 2.58 -1.69 -18.13
CA LYS A 75 2.02 -1.16 -19.39
C LYS A 75 3.06 -0.33 -20.15
N SER A 76 3.81 0.52 -19.46
CA SER A 76 4.84 1.38 -20.08
C SER A 76 6.04 0.61 -20.64
N VAL A 77 6.39 -0.54 -20.03
CA VAL A 77 7.41 -1.43 -20.60
C VAL A 77 6.87 -2.21 -21.80
N SER A 78 5.59 -2.59 -21.78
CA SER A 78 4.98 -3.42 -22.82
C SER A 78 4.64 -2.67 -24.09
N VAL A 79 4.19 -1.43 -23.97
CA VAL A 79 3.77 -0.60 -25.11
C VAL A 79 4.36 0.81 -24.98
N PRO A 80 5.68 0.96 -25.16
CA PRO A 80 6.38 2.23 -24.89
C PRO A 80 5.91 3.40 -25.76
N ASP A 81 5.47 3.11 -26.99
CA ASP A 81 5.04 4.11 -27.97
C ASP A 81 3.52 4.36 -27.93
N ALA A 82 2.80 3.77 -26.97
CA ALA A 82 1.37 3.97 -26.83
C ALA A 82 1.05 5.42 -26.47
N ALA A 83 0.06 6.01 -27.17
CA ALA A 83 -0.44 7.35 -26.87
C ALA A 83 -0.71 7.63 -25.36
N PRO A 84 -1.26 6.69 -24.56
CA PRO A 84 -1.47 6.90 -23.13
C PRO A 84 -0.22 6.82 -22.24
N ALA A 85 0.98 6.53 -22.76
CA ALA A 85 2.18 6.36 -21.93
C ALA A 85 2.49 7.57 -21.02
N ARG A 86 2.29 8.79 -21.53
CA ARG A 86 2.45 10.03 -20.73
C ARG A 86 1.40 10.16 -19.63
N LYS A 87 0.18 9.65 -19.86
CA LYS A 87 -0.89 9.66 -18.86
C LYS A 87 -0.58 8.70 -17.72
N TRP A 88 -0.09 7.50 -18.04
CA TRP A 88 0.31 6.52 -17.02
C TRP A 88 1.41 7.04 -16.09
N HIS A 89 2.35 7.81 -16.64
CA HIS A 89 3.37 8.49 -15.85
C HIS A 89 2.74 9.43 -14.81
N SER A 90 1.89 10.36 -15.28
CA SER A 90 1.21 11.32 -14.39
C SER A 90 0.26 10.64 -13.39
N GLU A 91 -0.38 9.54 -13.76
CA GLU A 91 -1.20 8.75 -12.85
C GLU A 91 -0.35 8.05 -11.78
N ALA A 92 0.81 7.50 -12.15
CA ALA A 92 1.74 6.90 -11.20
C ALA A 92 2.30 7.91 -10.20
N ASP A 93 2.62 9.15 -10.61
CA ASP A 93 3.03 10.22 -9.69
C ASP A 93 1.94 10.54 -8.67
N ARG A 94 0.67 10.58 -9.11
CA ARG A 94 -0.47 10.78 -8.21
C ARG A 94 -0.62 9.63 -7.23
N PHE A 95 -0.49 8.39 -7.69
CA PHE A 95 -0.54 7.22 -6.82
C PHE A 95 0.60 7.21 -5.81
N SER A 96 1.81 7.58 -6.22
CA SER A 96 2.96 7.74 -5.32
C SER A 96 2.71 8.83 -4.27
N THR A 97 2.15 9.97 -4.66
CA THR A 97 1.77 11.04 -3.72
C THR A 97 0.73 10.56 -2.70
N ASP A 98 -0.31 9.85 -3.16
CA ASP A 98 -1.35 9.31 -2.28
C ASP A 98 -0.81 8.19 -1.38
N LEU A 99 0.15 7.40 -1.88
CA LEU A 99 0.88 6.39 -1.14
C LEU A 99 1.72 7.02 -0.01
N LEU A 100 2.53 8.04 -0.31
CA LEU A 100 3.34 8.77 0.68
C LEU A 100 2.51 9.37 1.81
N ARG A 101 1.32 9.90 1.50
CA ARG A 101 0.41 10.48 2.51
C ARG A 101 -0.17 9.45 3.49
N ARG A 102 -0.33 8.21 3.06
CA ARG A 102 -1.03 7.16 3.82
C ARG A 102 -0.07 6.18 4.47
N PHE A 103 1.10 5.99 3.86
CA PHE A 103 2.08 5.04 4.33
C PHE A 103 2.65 5.48 5.68
N THR A 104 2.69 4.53 6.62
CA THR A 104 3.37 4.69 7.91
C THR A 104 4.37 3.56 8.11
N ASN A 105 5.38 3.77 8.96
CA ASN A 105 6.39 2.74 9.21
C ASN A 105 5.79 1.45 9.81
N ALA A 106 4.70 1.54 10.57
CA ALA A 106 4.00 0.38 11.11
C ALA A 106 3.41 -0.53 10.03
N MET A 107 3.12 -0.01 8.83
CA MET A 107 2.61 -0.81 7.71
C MET A 107 3.71 -1.63 7.01
N ARG A 108 4.99 -1.27 7.13
CA ARG A 108 6.09 -1.85 6.33
C ARG A 108 6.13 -3.38 6.35
N GLN A 109 5.93 -3.99 7.52
CA GLN A 109 5.97 -5.45 7.68
C GLN A 109 4.67 -6.15 7.27
N ARG A 110 3.62 -5.38 6.96
CA ARG A 110 2.31 -5.87 6.54
C ARG A 110 2.18 -5.93 5.02
N LEU A 111 2.94 -5.12 4.30
CA LEU A 111 2.92 -5.07 2.85
C LEU A 111 3.60 -6.28 2.22
N ASP A 112 2.86 -7.05 1.43
CA ASP A 112 3.38 -8.15 0.61
C ASP A 112 3.59 -7.68 -0.84
N LEU A 113 4.77 -7.12 -1.13
CA LEU A 113 5.09 -6.62 -2.47
C LEU A 113 5.08 -7.71 -3.55
N ASP A 114 5.43 -8.96 -3.21
CA ASP A 114 5.42 -10.07 -4.15
C ASP A 114 3.98 -10.47 -4.54
N ARG A 115 3.05 -10.43 -3.58
CA ARG A 115 1.62 -10.60 -3.89
C ARG A 115 1.09 -9.44 -4.72
N THR A 116 1.36 -8.19 -4.31
CA THR A 116 0.89 -7.00 -5.03
C THR A 116 1.43 -6.95 -6.46
N TRP A 117 2.69 -7.30 -6.66
CA TRP A 117 3.30 -7.46 -7.99
C TRP A 117 2.55 -8.47 -8.86
N ARG A 118 2.28 -9.67 -8.33
CA ARG A 118 1.55 -10.71 -9.08
C ARG A 118 0.12 -10.30 -9.44
N LEU A 119 -0.56 -9.53 -8.58
CA LEU A 119 -1.88 -8.97 -8.87
C LEU A 119 -1.78 -7.92 -9.98
N ALA A 120 -0.81 -7.00 -9.89
CA ALA A 120 -0.55 -6.00 -10.93
C ALA A 120 -0.24 -6.65 -12.29
N VAL A 121 0.56 -7.72 -12.33
CA VAL A 121 0.83 -8.49 -13.57
C VAL A 121 -0.45 -9.05 -14.18
N ARG A 122 -1.35 -9.62 -13.36
CA ARG A 122 -2.63 -10.13 -13.84
C ARG A 122 -3.50 -9.01 -14.40
N ARG A 123 -3.59 -7.88 -13.69
CA ARG A 123 -4.40 -6.73 -14.09
C ARG A 123 -3.86 -6.06 -15.35
N ALA A 124 -2.56 -5.79 -15.42
CA ALA A 124 -1.91 -5.21 -16.60
C ALA A 124 -2.12 -6.08 -17.85
N ARG A 125 -2.09 -7.42 -17.70
CA ARG A 125 -2.40 -8.34 -18.81
C ARG A 125 -3.83 -8.19 -19.30
N VAL A 126 -4.80 -8.10 -18.40
CA VAL A 126 -6.22 -7.90 -18.77
C VAL A 126 -6.40 -6.55 -19.45
N ASP A 127 -5.83 -5.49 -18.87
CA ASP A 127 -5.87 -4.12 -19.41
C ASP A 127 -5.32 -4.04 -20.83
N LEU A 128 -4.15 -4.62 -21.10
CA LEU A 128 -3.50 -4.56 -22.41
C LEU A 128 -4.27 -5.40 -23.44
N ASN A 129 -4.70 -6.60 -23.07
CA ASN A 129 -5.48 -7.46 -23.96
C ASN A 129 -6.79 -6.81 -24.43
N ALA A 130 -7.39 -5.93 -23.61
CA ALA A 130 -8.60 -5.18 -23.99
C ALA A 130 -8.37 -4.20 -25.17
N TYR A 131 -7.11 -3.86 -25.45
CA TYR A 131 -6.70 -3.04 -26.59
C TYR A 131 -5.88 -3.83 -27.63
N GLU A 132 -5.94 -5.17 -27.59
CA GLU A 132 -5.17 -6.08 -28.44
C GLU A 132 -3.64 -5.99 -28.26
N ASP A 133 -3.19 -5.28 -27.22
CA ASP A 133 -1.79 -5.20 -26.83
C ASP A 133 -1.37 -6.41 -25.99
N ARG A 134 -0.07 -6.72 -25.98
CA ARG A 134 0.49 -7.84 -25.22
C ARG A 134 1.40 -7.36 -24.11
N LEU A 135 1.20 -7.91 -22.90
CA LEU A 135 2.14 -7.76 -21.80
C LEU A 135 3.48 -8.43 -22.14
N ILE A 136 4.60 -7.78 -21.84
CA ILE A 136 5.94 -8.36 -22.06
C ILE A 136 6.12 -9.74 -21.44
N ASP A 137 6.95 -10.55 -22.08
CA ASP A 137 7.38 -11.86 -21.61
C ASP A 137 8.49 -11.74 -20.55
N HIS A 138 8.88 -12.87 -19.94
CA HIS A 138 10.00 -12.98 -18.99
C HIS A 138 9.95 -12.08 -17.74
N LEU A 139 8.75 -11.63 -17.34
CA LEU A 139 8.57 -10.89 -16.08
C LEU A 139 9.06 -11.69 -14.86
N PRO A 140 9.72 -11.04 -13.89
CA PRO A 140 10.16 -11.69 -12.66
C PRO A 140 8.95 -12.19 -11.86
N ARG A 141 9.11 -13.35 -11.21
CA ARG A 141 8.07 -13.95 -10.35
C ARG A 141 7.87 -13.18 -9.04
N GLN A 142 8.94 -12.56 -8.56
CA GLN A 142 8.98 -11.70 -7.37
C GLN A 142 9.02 -10.23 -7.80
N CYS A 143 8.60 -9.35 -6.91
CA CYS A 143 8.65 -7.91 -7.13
C CYS A 143 10.12 -7.47 -7.33
N PRO A 144 10.45 -6.77 -8.42
CA PRO A 144 11.81 -6.29 -8.67
C PRO A 144 12.11 -4.94 -7.98
N PHE A 145 11.15 -4.39 -7.23
CA PHE A 145 11.22 -3.07 -6.61
C PHE A 145 11.24 -3.17 -5.09
N ASP A 146 12.07 -2.34 -4.47
CA ASP A 146 12.07 -2.13 -3.04
C ASP A 146 10.99 -1.12 -2.66
N LEU A 147 10.38 -1.30 -1.48
CA LEU A 147 9.39 -0.36 -0.98
C LEU A 147 9.92 1.08 -0.94
N ARG A 148 11.22 1.27 -0.70
CA ARG A 148 11.87 2.60 -0.65
C ARG A 148 11.80 3.33 -1.98
N GLU A 149 11.84 2.62 -3.10
CA GLU A 149 11.71 3.22 -4.44
C GLU A 149 10.27 3.69 -4.72
N LEU A 150 9.29 3.19 -3.95
CA LEU A 150 7.86 3.50 -4.11
C LEU A 150 7.40 4.59 -3.15
N VAL A 151 7.98 4.64 -1.95
CA VAL A 151 7.68 5.62 -0.89
C VAL A 151 8.81 6.65 -0.79
N ASP A 152 9.21 7.21 -1.93
CA ASP A 152 10.23 8.26 -2.04
C ASP A 152 9.59 9.60 -2.39
N GLU A 153 10.00 10.69 -1.72
CA GLU A 153 9.55 12.05 -2.05
C GLU A 153 10.00 12.45 -3.47
N ASP A 154 11.14 11.94 -3.91
CA ASP A 154 11.70 12.12 -5.25
C ASP A 154 11.34 10.94 -6.17
N PHE A 155 10.14 10.37 -6.02
CA PHE A 155 9.65 9.23 -6.80
C PHE A 155 9.91 9.40 -8.30
N ASP A 156 10.63 8.44 -8.89
CA ASP A 156 10.99 8.43 -10.31
C ASP A 156 10.41 7.19 -11.01
N PHE A 157 9.23 7.38 -11.60
CA PHE A 157 8.59 6.33 -12.38
C PHE A 157 9.42 5.88 -13.60
N ALA A 158 10.14 6.81 -14.24
CA ALA A 158 10.96 6.47 -15.40
C ALA A 158 12.12 5.54 -15.00
N ALA A 159 12.70 5.73 -13.82
CA ALA A 159 13.68 4.82 -13.24
C ALA A 159 13.10 3.41 -13.01
N LEU A 160 11.86 3.29 -12.50
CA LEU A 160 11.21 1.98 -12.32
C LEU A 160 10.99 1.26 -13.66
N VAL A 161 10.52 1.99 -14.68
CA VAL A 161 10.33 1.46 -16.04
C VAL A 161 11.67 1.02 -16.65
N ALA A 162 12.73 1.82 -16.49
CA ALA A 162 14.07 1.50 -16.97
C ALA A 162 14.63 0.24 -16.27
N LYS A 163 14.49 0.16 -14.94
CA LYS A 163 14.91 -1.00 -14.15
C LYS A 163 14.20 -2.27 -14.61
N LEU A 164 12.89 -2.23 -14.82
CA LEU A 164 12.15 -3.41 -15.30
C LEU A 164 12.58 -3.81 -16.72
N ARG A 165 12.78 -2.85 -17.63
CA ARG A 165 13.31 -3.13 -18.98
C ARG A 165 14.64 -3.86 -18.94
N LEU A 166 15.55 -3.48 -18.04
CA LEU A 166 16.85 -4.15 -17.88
C LEU A 166 16.74 -5.58 -17.35
N ILE A 167 15.67 -5.89 -16.62
CA ILE A 167 15.44 -7.24 -16.07
C ILE A 167 14.81 -8.17 -17.11
N THR A 168 14.01 -7.62 -18.03
CA THR A 168 13.19 -8.42 -18.97
C THR A 168 13.64 -8.36 -20.42
N GLY A 169 14.66 -7.58 -20.74
CA GLY A 169 15.33 -7.53 -22.05
C GLY A 169 16.62 -8.33 -22.04
#